data_AF-A0A2V9VRT6-F1
#
_entry.id   AF-A0A2V9VRT6-F1
#
_cell.length_a   1.000
_cell.length_b   1.000
_cell.length_c   1.000
_cell.angle_alpha   90.00
_cell.angle_beta   90.00
_cell.angle_gamma   90.00
#
_symmetry.space_group_name_H-M   'P 1'
#
loop_
_entity.id
_entity.type
_entity.pdbx_description
1 polymer ?
#
loop_
_entity_poly.entity_id
_entity_poly.type
_entity_poly.pdbx_seq_one_letter_code
_entity_poly.pdbx_strand_id
1 'polypeptide(L)'
;MIVASRTVVALIIGVVLTIGLGPAGAQNPRFPPMPQPDSPSHEDPGKSKLERDMAKKASQERQAALKRDTDRLFKMATELKDYVDKTNENVLSLEVVKKAEEIEKLAHSVKEKMKAN
;
A
#
# COMPACT_ATOMS: atom_id res chain seq x y z
N MET A 1 -12.89 43.24 -14.02
CA MET A 1 -12.95 42.38 -12.81
C MET A 1 -11.74 41.46 -12.80
N ILE A 2 -10.56 42.08 -12.73
CA ILE A 2 -9.24 41.46 -12.76
C ILE A 2 -8.45 42.18 -11.66
N VAL A 3 -7.67 41.40 -10.90
CA VAL A 3 -6.84 41.73 -9.72
C VAL A 3 -7.50 41.49 -8.35
N ALA A 4 -6.73 40.78 -7.50
CA ALA A 4 -6.74 40.71 -6.03
C ALA A 4 -7.27 39.40 -5.41
N SER A 5 -6.36 38.45 -5.19
CA SER A 5 -6.31 37.60 -3.96
C SER A 5 -5.02 36.76 -3.85
N ARG A 6 -3.94 37.14 -4.55
CA ARG A 6 -2.58 36.73 -4.23
C ARG A 6 -1.97 37.80 -3.35
N THR A 7 -2.23 37.76 -2.05
CA THR A 7 -1.48 38.36 -0.92
C THR A 7 -2.43 38.55 0.25
N VAL A 8 -1.89 38.41 1.48
CA VAL A 8 -2.56 38.57 2.79
C VAL A 8 -3.42 37.33 3.11
N VAL A 9 -3.12 36.48 4.08
CA VAL A 9 -2.75 36.80 5.44
C VAL A 9 -1.76 35.74 5.95
N ALA A 10 -0.49 36.10 6.00
CA ALA A 10 0.37 35.60 7.07
C ALA A 10 -0.18 36.20 8.38
N LEU A 11 -0.53 35.35 9.34
CA LEU A 11 -0.49 35.79 10.73
C LEU A 11 -0.10 34.63 11.65
N ILE A 12 1.20 34.61 11.96
CA ILE A 12 1.74 34.44 13.31
C ILE A 12 1.40 33.08 13.94
N ILE A 13 2.18 32.03 13.66
CA ILE A 13 3.32 31.62 14.52
C ILE A 13 3.65 32.68 15.57
N GLY A 14 2.90 32.65 16.67
CA GLY A 14 3.13 33.45 17.86
C GLY A 14 3.16 32.53 19.06
N VAL A 15 4.38 32.20 19.49
CA VAL A 15 4.75 32.05 20.89
C VAL A 15 3.85 31.11 21.71
N VAL A 16 4.26 29.84 21.74
CA VAL A 16 4.10 29.00 22.93
C VAL A 16 4.78 29.73 24.09
N LEU A 17 4.02 30.41 24.95
CA LEU A 17 4.43 30.74 26.33
C LEU A 17 3.32 31.48 27.05
N THR A 18 2.85 30.87 28.15
CA THR A 18 2.40 31.46 29.44
C THR A 18 1.26 30.60 30.00
N ILE A 19 1.19 30.17 31.27
CA ILE A 19 1.98 30.27 32.50
C ILE A 19 1.52 29.05 33.32
N GLY A 20 2.44 28.31 33.95
CA GLY A 20 2.10 27.25 34.89
C GLY A 20 1.74 27.77 36.28
N LEU A 21 1.03 26.98 37.08
CA LEU A 21 1.09 27.07 38.55
C LEU A 21 0.66 25.75 39.22
N GLY A 22 1.62 25.08 39.86
CA GLY A 22 1.41 23.92 40.73
C GLY A 22 2.74 23.52 41.38
N PRO A 23 2.84 23.44 42.72
CA PRO A 23 4.11 23.62 43.43
C PRO A 23 4.98 22.35 43.49
N ALA A 24 6.28 22.65 43.54
CA ALA A 24 7.41 21.87 44.01
C ALA A 24 7.12 20.49 44.65
N GLY A 25 7.53 19.43 43.94
CA GLY A 25 7.95 18.17 44.54
C GLY A 25 9.38 17.90 44.08
N ALA A 26 10.35 18.19 44.94
CA ALA A 26 11.75 17.82 44.71
C ALA A 26 11.88 16.29 44.73
N GLN A 27 12.08 15.68 43.56
CA GLN A 27 12.55 14.30 43.45
C GLN A 27 13.69 14.28 42.45
N ASN A 28 14.91 14.07 42.96
CA ASN A 28 16.10 13.80 42.16
C ASN A 28 15.80 12.64 41.19
N PRO A 29 15.74 12.88 39.87
CA PRO A 29 15.61 11.78 38.92
C PRO A 29 16.96 11.06 38.88
N ARG A 30 16.98 9.80 39.31
CA ARG A 30 18.04 8.87 38.88
C ARG A 30 17.95 8.81 37.36
N PHE A 31 18.96 9.33 36.67
CA PHE A 31 19.02 9.23 35.22
C PHE A 31 19.11 7.75 34.83
N PRO A 32 18.18 7.22 34.00
CA PRO A 32 18.41 5.95 33.33
C PRO A 32 19.63 6.10 32.40
N PRO A 33 20.41 5.02 32.17
CA PRO A 33 21.52 5.07 31.23
C PRO A 33 21.02 5.59 29.88
N MET A 34 21.64 6.64 29.36
CA MET A 34 21.30 7.18 28.05
C MET A 34 21.50 6.08 26.99
N PRO A 35 20.56 5.91 26.06
CA PRO A 35 20.83 5.20 24.82
C PRO A 35 22.02 5.89 24.16
N GLN A 36 23.11 5.17 23.96
CA GLN A 36 24.19 5.66 23.11
C GLN A 36 23.56 5.93 21.73
N PRO A 37 23.85 7.07 21.08
CA PRO A 37 23.45 7.25 19.70
C PRO A 37 24.05 6.09 18.92
N ASP A 38 23.21 5.29 18.28
CA ASP A 38 23.67 4.28 17.33
C ASP A 38 24.65 4.99 16.40
N SER A 39 25.91 4.55 16.44
CA SER A 39 26.94 5.06 15.54
C SER A 39 26.37 5.01 14.12
N PRO A 40 26.57 6.04 13.27
CA PRO A 40 26.05 6.00 11.91
C PRO A 40 26.64 4.76 11.27
N SER A 41 25.78 3.74 11.10
CA SER A 41 26.07 2.52 10.38
C SER A 41 26.75 2.99 9.11
N HIS A 42 28.03 2.66 8.93
CA HIS A 42 28.66 2.83 7.63
C HIS A 42 27.85 1.91 6.70
N GLU A 43 26.84 2.48 6.04
CA GLU A 43 26.06 1.82 5.02
C GLU A 43 27.04 1.46 3.93
N ASP A 44 27.50 0.21 3.96
CA ASP A 44 28.40 -0.31 2.95
C ASP A 44 27.72 -0.13 1.58
N PRO A 45 28.28 0.69 0.68
CA PRO A 45 27.65 1.01 -0.59
C PRO A 45 27.41 -0.25 -1.46
N GLY A 46 28.11 -1.36 -1.19
CA GLY A 46 27.83 -2.66 -1.79
C GLY A 46 26.53 -3.29 -1.31
N LYS A 47 26.22 -3.19 0.00
CA LYS A 47 24.98 -3.74 0.60
C LYS A 47 23.74 -2.99 0.13
N SER A 48 23.81 -1.66 0.08
CA SER A 48 22.68 -0.83 -0.39
C SER A 48 22.35 -1.03 -1.88
N LYS A 49 23.33 -1.38 -2.72
CA LYS A 49 23.09 -1.75 -4.13
C LYS A 49 22.39 -3.08 -4.25
N LEU A 50 22.87 -4.11 -3.54
CA LEU A 50 22.26 -5.43 -3.51
C LEU A 50 20.80 -5.37 -3.04
N GLU A 51 20.51 -4.60 -1.98
CA GLU A 51 19.14 -4.42 -1.48
C GLU A 51 18.22 -3.74 -2.49
N ARG A 52 18.69 -2.68 -3.17
CA ARG A 52 17.92 -2.00 -4.23
C ARG A 52 17.66 -2.92 -5.42
N ASP A 53 18.65 -3.70 -5.83
CA ASP A 53 18.50 -4.63 -6.94
C ASP A 53 17.53 -5.77 -6.60
N MET A 54 17.57 -6.29 -5.37
CA MET A 54 16.58 -7.26 -4.88
C MET A 54 15.17 -6.67 -4.82
N ALA A 55 15.00 -5.46 -4.30
CA ALA A 55 13.70 -4.79 -4.25
C ALA A 55 13.13 -4.54 -5.66
N LYS A 56 13.98 -4.13 -6.60
CA LYS A 56 13.60 -3.93 -8.00
C LYS A 56 13.16 -5.24 -8.66
N LYS A 57 13.91 -6.33 -8.44
CA LYS A 57 13.58 -7.66 -8.96
C LYS A 57 12.24 -8.16 -8.40
N ALA A 58 12.02 -8.03 -7.08
CA ALA A 58 10.76 -8.41 -6.44
C ALA A 58 9.56 -7.61 -7.00
N SER A 59 9.73 -6.31 -7.26
CA SER A 59 8.70 -5.49 -7.89
C SER A 59 8.38 -5.95 -9.31
N GLN A 60 9.40 -6.29 -10.12
CA GLN A 60 9.22 -6.80 -11.47
C GLN A 60 8.51 -8.16 -11.49
N GLU A 61 8.91 -9.07 -10.59
CA GLU A 61 8.27 -10.38 -10.45
C GLU A 61 6.80 -10.25 -10.04
N ARG A 62 6.48 -9.35 -9.10
CA ARG A 62 5.10 -9.05 -8.71
C ARG A 62 4.29 -8.51 -9.88
N GLN A 63 4.82 -7.56 -10.65
CA GLN A 63 4.15 -7.03 -11.84
C GLN A 63 3.92 -8.11 -12.90
N ALA A 64 4.90 -8.98 -13.12
CA ALA A 64 4.77 -10.10 -14.05
C ALA A 64 3.70 -11.11 -13.60
N ALA A 65 3.62 -11.40 -12.30
CA ALA A 65 2.58 -12.26 -11.74
C ALA A 65 1.19 -11.64 -11.91
N LEU A 66 1.04 -10.34 -11.60
CA LEU A 66 -0.22 -9.61 -11.79
C LEU A 66 -0.68 -9.64 -13.25
N LYS A 67 0.22 -9.38 -14.21
CA LYS A 67 -0.12 -9.44 -15.65
C LYS A 67 -0.65 -10.83 -16.05
N ARG A 68 0.05 -11.90 -15.63
CA ARG A 68 -0.38 -13.27 -15.94
C ARG A 68 -1.75 -13.59 -15.33
N ASP A 69 -1.98 -13.19 -14.09
CA ASP A 69 -3.24 -13.45 -13.41
C ASP A 69 -4.39 -12.65 -14.07
N THR A 70 -4.16 -11.40 -14.48
CA THR A 70 -5.17 -10.61 -15.22
C THR A 70 -5.46 -11.16 -16.60
N ASP A 71 -4.44 -11.64 -17.33
CA ASP A 71 -4.63 -12.28 -18.64
C ASP A 71 -5.46 -13.56 -18.51
N ARG A 72 -5.19 -14.36 -17.47
CA ARG A 72 -5.98 -15.56 -17.17
C ARG A 72 -7.42 -15.21 -16.80
N LEU A 73 -7.63 -14.16 -16.02
CA LEU A 73 -8.97 -13.68 -15.66
C LEU A 73 -9.75 -13.23 -16.90
N PHE A 74 -9.11 -12.48 -17.79
CA PHE A 74 -9.71 -12.06 -19.06
C PHE A 74 -10.11 -13.25 -19.93
N LYS A 75 -9.23 -14.27 -20.04
CA LYS A 75 -9.54 -15.49 -20.79
C LYS A 75 -10.74 -16.24 -20.20
N MET A 76 -10.76 -16.47 -18.89
CA MET A 76 -11.87 -17.20 -18.25
C MET A 76 -13.19 -16.44 -18.33
N ALA A 77 -13.16 -15.11 -18.21
CA ALA A 77 -14.35 -14.28 -18.40
C ALA A 77 -14.90 -14.37 -19.84
N THR A 78 -14.00 -14.37 -20.83
CA THR A 78 -14.38 -14.58 -22.24
C THR A 78 -15.00 -15.96 -22.45
N GLU A 79 -14.38 -17.01 -21.90
CA GLU A 79 -14.95 -18.36 -21.96
C GLU A 79 -16.33 -18.42 -21.30
N LEU A 80 -16.50 -17.82 -20.11
CA LEU A 80 -17.78 -17.79 -19.41
C LEU A 80 -18.87 -17.14 -20.25
N LYS A 81 -18.56 -16.01 -20.92
CA LYS A 81 -19.47 -15.37 -21.87
C LYS A 81 -19.86 -16.34 -22.98
N ASP A 82 -18.90 -17.00 -23.61
CA ASP A 82 -19.17 -17.96 -24.70
C ASP A 82 -20.02 -19.14 -24.23
N TYR A 83 -19.83 -19.62 -23.00
CA TYR A 83 -20.70 -20.66 -22.42
C TYR A 83 -22.12 -20.14 -22.22
N VAL A 84 -22.28 -18.93 -21.66
CA VAL A 84 -23.58 -18.31 -21.46
C VAL A 84 -24.31 -18.11 -22.80
N ASP A 85 -23.62 -17.63 -23.83
CA ASP A 85 -24.20 -17.42 -25.17
C ASP A 85 -24.64 -18.73 -25.84
N LYS A 86 -24.01 -19.86 -25.48
CA LYS A 86 -24.34 -21.19 -26.01
C LYS A 86 -25.40 -21.92 -25.19
N THR A 87 -25.66 -21.49 -23.95
CA THR A 87 -26.69 -22.06 -23.07
C THR A 87 -28.02 -21.32 -23.21
N ASN A 88 -29.13 -22.06 -23.33
CA ASN A 88 -30.48 -21.49 -23.32
C ASN A 88 -31.03 -21.39 -21.87
N GLU A 89 -32.13 -20.65 -21.69
CA GLU A 89 -32.77 -20.27 -20.41
C GLU A 89 -32.98 -21.41 -19.39
N ASN A 90 -33.02 -22.67 -19.85
CA ASN A 90 -33.24 -23.87 -19.02
C ASN A 90 -31.97 -24.70 -18.72
N VAL A 91 -30.78 -24.25 -19.13
CA VAL A 91 -29.53 -25.01 -18.96
C VAL A 91 -28.38 -24.10 -18.55
N LEU A 92 -28.49 -23.40 -17.41
CA LEU A 92 -27.29 -22.96 -16.70
C LEU A 92 -26.61 -24.21 -16.14
N SER A 93 -25.75 -24.83 -16.95
CA SER A 93 -25.02 -26.03 -16.56
C SER A 93 -24.19 -25.76 -15.30
N LEU A 94 -24.07 -26.77 -14.43
CA LEU A 94 -23.18 -26.73 -13.26
C LEU A 94 -21.74 -26.31 -13.63
N GLU A 95 -21.32 -26.53 -14.87
CA GLU A 95 -20.04 -26.09 -15.41
C GLU A 95 -19.90 -24.56 -15.51
N VAL A 96 -20.97 -23.84 -15.86
CA VAL A 96 -20.97 -22.37 -15.94
C VAL A 96 -20.81 -21.77 -14.55
N VAL A 97 -21.51 -22.33 -13.56
CA VAL A 97 -21.41 -21.93 -12.15
C VAL A 97 -20.00 -22.17 -11.62
N LYS A 98 -19.41 -23.34 -11.87
CA LYS A 98 -18.01 -23.63 -11.47
C LYS A 98 -17.01 -22.67 -12.11
N LYS A 99 -17.17 -22.34 -13.39
CA LYS A 99 -16.30 -21.35 -14.06
C LYS A 99 -16.43 -19.96 -13.45
N ALA A 100 -17.64 -19.54 -13.08
CA ALA A 100 -17.85 -18.28 -12.38
C ALA A 100 -17.14 -18.26 -11.01
N GLU A 101 -17.21 -19.34 -10.23
CA GLU A 101 -16.50 -19.45 -8.94
C GLU A 101 -14.97 -19.40 -9.12
N GLU A 102 -14.42 -20.01 -10.17
CA GLU A 102 -12.99 -19.93 -10.48
C GLU A 102 -12.56 -18.50 -10.82
N ILE A 103 -13.38 -17.77 -11.56
CA ILE A 103 -13.15 -16.35 -11.87
C ILE A 103 -13.17 -15.52 -10.58
N GLU A 104 -14.14 -15.76 -9.69
CA GLU A 104 -14.22 -15.06 -8.40
C GLU A 104 -12.95 -15.28 -7.56
N LYS A 105 -12.51 -16.53 -7.42
CA LYS A 105 -11.30 -16.87 -6.66
C LYS A 105 -10.06 -16.19 -7.25
N LEU A 106 -9.92 -16.21 -8.58
CA LEU A 106 -8.79 -15.56 -9.23
C LEU A 106 -8.85 -14.04 -9.09
N ALA A 107 -10.02 -13.43 -9.27
CA ALA A 107 -10.25 -12.01 -9.09
C ALA A 107 -9.90 -11.55 -7.66
N HIS A 108 -10.29 -12.35 -6.67
CA HIS A 108 -9.94 -12.11 -5.28
C HIS A 108 -8.42 -12.18 -5.07
N SER A 109 -7.75 -13.21 -5.60
CA SER A 109 -6.30 -13.35 -5.51
C SER A 109 -5.55 -12.17 -6.15
N VAL A 110 -5.99 -11.71 -7.32
CA VAL A 110 -5.42 -10.52 -8.00
C VAL A 110 -5.57 -9.29 -7.12
N LYS A 111 -6.76 -9.04 -6.58
CA LYS A 111 -7.03 -7.91 -5.68
C LYS A 111 -6.11 -7.92 -4.45
N GLU A 112 -5.96 -9.07 -3.80
CA GLU A 112 -5.09 -9.19 -2.62
C GLU A 112 -3.61 -8.98 -2.97
N LYS A 113 -3.13 -9.52 -4.10
CA LYS A 113 -1.77 -9.26 -4.62
C LYS A 113 -1.54 -7.79 -4.98
N MET A 114 -2.59 -7.05 -5.35
CA MET A 114 -2.50 -5.60 -5.63
C MET A 114 -2.48 -4.76 -4.35
N LYS A 115 -3.18 -5.19 -3.28
CA LYS A 115 -3.21 -4.49 -1.99
C LYS A 115 -1.98 -4.67 -1.13
N ALA A 116 -1.32 -5.83 -1.21
CA ALA A 116 -0.11 -6.13 -0.44
C ALA A 116 1.02 -5.17 -0.85
N ASN A 117 1.05 -3.99 -0.23
CA ASN A 117 2.05 -2.94 -0.34
C ASN A 117 2.69 -2.74 1.04
#